data_AF-A0AAW2FX85-F1
#
_entry.id   AF-A0AAW2FX85-F1
#
_cell.length_a   1.000
_cell.length_b   1.000
_cell.length_c   1.000
_cell.angle_alpha   90.00
_cell.angle_beta   90.00
_cell.angle_gamma   90.00
#
_symmetry.space_group_name_H-M   'P 1'
#
loop_
_entity.id
_entity.type
_entity.pdbx_description
1 polymer ?
#
loop_
_entity_poly.entity_id
_entity_poly.type
_entity_poly.pdbx_seq_one_letter_code
_entity_poly.pdbx_strand_id
1 'polypeptide(L)'
;MFGGKGTSIGCWLVWCCVFLTYHVVSENSAAGDVLVFTAASNETDGFRRYLRSVEVYGIRDKLNILGLGSPWKGGDMKYTGGGYKINLLKKALEDYQNDDKKIILFTDSYDVIFLGGLSAIVERFLDADARILFSAEANCWPDKSLATHYPPVSRGKRYLNSGGFIGYASDVYKILDSAPVKDEDDDQLFYTTVYLQEELRTRHKIKLDHKSEIFQNLFGAVADVELRFKGQEAYLQNIVYNTIPLILHGNGVSKLVLNSLGNYLAHAWTSDEGCLACWDQTIELDKTKPETYPIILIAVFIEHPTPFLEEFFEAIYRQLYPKSKLHLFVHNNVPYHEDIVNDFFEKIDQKYLSAKQILPSDGVNEIDARKLAMDYCLLKECSGYLSIDAVAHLDNEHTLKLLVEQQRGIVAPLLIRPYKAWSNFWGAITDDGFYARSFDYMEIIKNERR
;
A
#
# COMPACT_ATOMS: atom_id res chain seq x y z
N MET A 1 -88.57 -9.68 -24.30
CA MET A 1 -87.77 -8.72 -25.09
C MET A 1 -86.82 -8.01 -24.14
N PHE A 2 -85.51 -8.06 -24.43
CA PHE A 2 -84.41 -7.18 -23.98
C PHE A 2 -84.39 -6.80 -22.48
N GLY A 3 -83.44 -7.22 -21.65
CA GLY A 3 -81.99 -7.21 -21.83
C GLY A 3 -81.40 -6.30 -20.73
N GLY A 4 -80.52 -6.82 -19.86
CA GLY A 4 -79.92 -6.05 -18.78
C GLY A 4 -78.86 -6.84 -18.03
N LYS A 5 -77.62 -6.36 -18.11
CA LYS A 5 -76.39 -6.96 -17.58
C LYS A 5 -76.37 -6.96 -16.04
N GLY A 6 -75.92 -8.07 -15.45
CA GLY A 6 -75.49 -8.19 -14.06
C GLY A 6 -74.20 -8.99 -13.98
N THR A 7 -73.11 -8.30 -13.65
CA THR A 7 -71.76 -8.83 -13.41
C THR A 7 -71.74 -9.72 -12.16
N SER A 8 -71.14 -10.91 -12.27
CA SER A 8 -70.76 -11.76 -11.13
C SER A 8 -69.29 -12.18 -11.30
N ILE A 9 -68.55 -12.02 -10.22
CA ILE A 9 -67.10 -12.05 -10.08
C ILE A 9 -66.61 -13.50 -10.14
N GLY A 10 -65.82 -13.83 -11.18
CA GLY A 10 -65.08 -15.08 -11.28
C GLY A 10 -63.69 -14.93 -10.67
N CYS A 11 -63.46 -15.57 -9.53
CA CYS A 11 -62.15 -15.70 -8.88
C CYS A 11 -61.21 -16.53 -9.77
N TRP A 12 -60.18 -15.91 -10.35
CA TRP A 12 -59.07 -16.62 -10.99
C TRP A 12 -57.89 -16.68 -10.00
N LEU A 13 -57.69 -17.86 -9.41
CA LEU A 13 -56.46 -18.22 -8.71
C LEU A 13 -55.37 -18.47 -9.76
N VAL A 14 -54.47 -17.51 -9.92
CA VAL A 14 -53.24 -17.69 -10.70
C VAL A 14 -52.21 -18.34 -9.79
N TRP A 15 -51.92 -19.61 -10.04
CA TRP A 15 -50.85 -20.35 -9.37
C TRP A 15 -49.51 -19.97 -10.03
N CYS A 16 -48.80 -19.00 -9.45
CA CYS A 16 -47.43 -18.68 -9.86
C CYS A 16 -46.48 -19.75 -9.32
N CYS A 17 -46.14 -20.74 -10.16
CA CYS A 17 -45.00 -21.62 -9.92
C CYS A 17 -43.71 -20.82 -10.11
N VAL A 18 -43.13 -20.34 -9.01
CA VAL A 18 -41.77 -19.78 -8.99
C VAL A 18 -40.80 -20.95 -9.12
N PHE A 19 -40.25 -21.15 -10.32
CA PHE A 19 -39.09 -22.00 -10.52
C PHE A 19 -37.85 -21.27 -9.98
N LEU A 20 -37.49 -21.56 -8.74
CA LEU A 20 -36.18 -21.25 -8.19
C LEU A 20 -35.16 -22.19 -8.82
N THR A 21 -34.55 -21.77 -9.92
CA THR A 21 -33.32 -22.40 -10.41
C THR A 21 -32.20 -22.01 -9.45
N TYR A 22 -31.90 -22.91 -8.50
CA TYR A 22 -30.65 -22.88 -7.77
C TYR A 22 -29.52 -23.10 -8.78
N HIS A 23 -28.84 -22.02 -9.17
CA HIS A 23 -27.48 -22.16 -9.68
C HIS A 23 -26.61 -22.57 -8.50
N VAL A 24 -26.42 -23.88 -8.33
CA VAL A 24 -25.29 -24.41 -7.58
C VAL A 24 -24.06 -24.02 -8.38
N VAL A 25 -23.42 -22.92 -7.98
CA VAL A 25 -22.02 -22.68 -8.34
C VAL A 25 -21.25 -23.80 -7.67
N SER A 26 -20.84 -24.79 -8.45
CA SER A 26 -19.86 -25.77 -8.00
C SER A 26 -18.61 -24.99 -7.64
N GLU A 27 -18.34 -24.79 -6.33
CA GLU A 27 -17.02 -24.37 -5.88
C GLU A 27 -16.01 -25.35 -6.46
N ASN A 28 -15.15 -24.85 -7.35
CA ASN A 28 -14.09 -25.65 -7.93
C ASN A 28 -13.15 -26.04 -6.77
N SER A 29 -13.17 -27.30 -6.37
CA SER A 29 -12.51 -27.80 -5.14
C SER A 29 -10.99 -27.63 -5.10
N ALA A 30 -10.38 -27.13 -6.17
CA ALA A 30 -8.94 -26.85 -6.26
C ALA A 30 -8.51 -25.61 -5.44
N ALA A 31 -9.38 -24.61 -5.27
CA ALA A 31 -9.03 -23.38 -4.54
C ALA A 31 -8.94 -23.58 -3.02
N GLY A 32 -9.65 -24.59 -2.48
CA GLY A 32 -9.69 -24.87 -1.04
C GLY A 32 -8.36 -25.38 -0.46
N ASP A 33 -7.42 -25.81 -1.32
CA ASP A 33 -6.21 -26.51 -0.92
C ASP A 33 -4.89 -25.80 -1.31
N VAL A 34 -4.90 -24.48 -1.34
CA VAL A 34 -3.70 -23.65 -1.59
C VAL A 34 -3.15 -23.05 -0.31
N LEU A 35 -1.82 -23.04 -0.18
CA LEU A 35 -1.10 -22.31 0.86
C LEU A 35 -0.39 -21.10 0.27
N VAL A 36 -0.56 -19.94 0.88
CA VAL A 36 0.16 -18.72 0.49
C VAL A 36 1.28 -18.50 1.47
N PHE A 37 2.48 -18.25 0.98
CA PHE A 37 3.67 -17.95 1.77
C PHE A 37 4.21 -16.59 1.40
N THR A 38 4.66 -15.86 2.41
CA THR A 38 5.44 -14.65 2.21
C THR A 38 6.49 -14.52 3.30
N ALA A 39 7.53 -13.72 3.05
CA ALA A 39 8.51 -13.35 4.05
C ALA A 39 8.30 -11.90 4.51
N ALA A 40 8.34 -11.69 5.82
CA ALA A 40 8.33 -10.37 6.44
C ALA A 40 9.02 -10.45 7.80
N SER A 41 9.94 -9.52 8.08
CA SER A 41 10.61 -9.41 9.38
C SER A 41 9.82 -8.53 10.37
N ASN A 42 9.10 -7.54 9.85
CA ASN A 42 8.40 -6.52 10.64
C ASN A 42 7.18 -5.98 9.90
N GLU A 43 6.25 -5.38 10.65
CA GLU A 43 5.02 -4.80 10.11
C GLU A 43 5.24 -3.40 9.54
N THR A 44 5.73 -3.32 8.31
CA THR A 44 5.83 -2.05 7.56
C THR A 44 4.48 -1.63 6.99
N ASP A 45 4.34 -0.37 6.56
CA ASP A 45 3.12 0.07 5.85
C ASP A 45 2.92 -0.67 4.53
N GLY A 46 4.01 -1.04 3.84
CA GLY A 46 3.95 -1.91 2.67
C GLY A 46 3.39 -3.29 2.99
N PHE A 47 3.83 -3.88 4.11
CA PHE A 47 3.29 -5.14 4.61
C PHE A 47 1.80 -5.04 4.98
N ARG A 48 1.40 -3.95 5.65
CA ARG A 48 -0.02 -3.71 5.99
C ARG A 48 -0.89 -3.58 4.74
N ARG A 49 -0.40 -2.88 3.70
CA ARG A 49 -1.09 -2.81 2.40
C ARG A 49 -1.23 -4.20 1.76
N TYR A 50 -0.19 -5.03 1.84
CA TYR A 50 -0.26 -6.42 1.39
C TYR A 50 -1.33 -7.21 2.15
N LEU A 51 -1.33 -7.16 3.49
CA LEU A 51 -2.33 -7.84 4.33
C LEU A 51 -3.75 -7.38 4.00
N ARG A 52 -3.97 -6.08 3.83
CA ARG A 52 -5.27 -5.54 3.42
C ARG A 52 -5.73 -6.15 2.09
N SER A 53 -4.85 -6.22 1.09
CA SER A 53 -5.22 -6.83 -0.21
C SER A 53 -5.53 -8.33 -0.08
N VAL A 54 -4.80 -9.04 0.77
CA VAL A 54 -5.07 -10.46 1.11
C VAL A 54 -6.45 -10.62 1.77
N GLU A 55 -6.83 -9.72 2.68
CA GLU A 55 -8.13 -9.75 3.35
C GLU A 55 -9.28 -9.45 2.38
N VAL A 56 -9.13 -8.43 1.53
CA VAL A 56 -10.10 -8.06 0.49
C VAL A 56 -10.47 -9.24 -0.41
N TYR A 57 -9.48 -10.09 -0.74
CA TYR A 57 -9.69 -11.25 -1.60
C TYR A 57 -9.87 -12.58 -0.84
N GLY A 58 -10.12 -12.54 0.47
CA GLY A 58 -10.42 -13.74 1.28
C GLY A 58 -9.26 -14.73 1.40
N ILE A 59 -8.02 -14.26 1.33
CA ILE A 59 -6.79 -15.09 1.31
C ILE A 59 -6.21 -15.28 2.72
N ARG A 60 -6.65 -14.48 3.70
CA ARG A 60 -6.02 -14.36 5.03
C ARG A 60 -5.83 -15.69 5.77
N ASP A 61 -6.80 -16.59 5.68
CA ASP A 61 -6.78 -17.90 6.34
C ASP A 61 -5.79 -18.90 5.72
N LYS A 62 -5.30 -18.61 4.51
CA LYS A 62 -4.30 -19.41 3.80
C LYS A 62 -2.90 -18.82 3.86
N LEU A 63 -2.75 -17.61 4.41
CA LEU A 63 -1.49 -16.88 4.46
C LEU A 63 -0.60 -17.34 5.61
N ASN A 64 0.63 -17.73 5.27
CA ASN A 64 1.69 -18.10 6.18
C ASN A 64 2.82 -17.06 6.06
N ILE A 65 3.05 -16.31 7.15
CA ILE A 65 4.06 -15.25 7.20
C ILE A 65 5.33 -15.83 7.83
N LEU A 66 6.40 -15.85 7.06
CA LEU A 66 7.68 -16.42 7.47
C LEU A 66 8.61 -15.32 8.02
N GLY A 67 9.16 -15.56 9.20
CA GLY A 67 10.19 -14.70 9.80
C GLY A 67 9.68 -13.47 10.57
N LEU A 68 8.36 -13.32 10.78
CA LEU A 68 7.81 -12.16 11.49
C LEU A 68 8.35 -12.06 12.92
N GLY A 69 8.82 -10.87 13.30
CA GLY A 69 9.44 -10.62 14.61
C GLY A 69 10.89 -11.12 14.73
N SER A 70 11.43 -11.78 13.70
CA SER A 70 12.84 -12.17 13.65
C SER A 70 13.69 -11.13 12.93
N PRO A 71 14.96 -10.92 13.35
CA PRO A 71 15.87 -10.06 12.61
C PRO A 71 16.07 -10.54 11.19
N TRP A 72 16.06 -9.60 10.24
CA TRP A 72 16.36 -9.88 8.84
C TRP A 72 17.82 -10.33 8.67
N LYS A 73 18.04 -11.47 8.00
CA LYS A 73 19.37 -12.05 7.74
C LYS A 73 19.76 -12.05 6.26
N GLY A 74 18.90 -11.55 5.38
CA GLY A 74 19.10 -11.68 3.93
C GLY A 74 19.97 -10.61 3.28
N GLY A 75 20.80 -9.90 4.03
CA GLY A 75 21.63 -8.80 3.50
C GLY A 75 20.87 -7.51 3.17
N ASP A 76 21.48 -6.58 2.44
CA ASP A 76 20.82 -5.34 2.00
C ASP A 76 20.14 -5.56 0.64
N MET A 77 18.80 -5.57 0.62
CA MET A 77 17.98 -5.78 -0.58
C MET A 77 18.06 -4.63 -1.60
N LYS A 78 18.87 -3.59 -1.36
CA LYS A 78 19.29 -2.62 -2.40
C LYS A 78 20.27 -3.25 -3.42
N TYR A 79 20.93 -4.33 -3.04
CA TYR A 79 21.84 -5.10 -3.87
C TYR A 79 21.36 -6.55 -3.97
N THR A 80 22.27 -7.46 -4.28
CA THR A 80 22.01 -8.91 -4.23
C THR A 80 21.77 -9.38 -2.80
N GLY A 81 20.82 -10.28 -2.60
CA GLY A 81 20.50 -10.86 -1.29
C GLY A 81 19.16 -11.60 -1.28
N GLY A 82 18.66 -11.89 -0.08
CA GLY A 82 17.33 -12.49 0.10
C GLY A 82 17.30 -14.01 0.19
N GLY A 83 18.43 -14.72 0.15
CA GLY A 83 18.55 -16.17 0.33
C GLY A 83 17.92 -16.68 1.63
N TYR A 84 17.83 -15.83 2.65
CA TYR A 84 17.09 -16.10 3.88
C TYR A 84 15.63 -16.47 3.62
N LYS A 85 14.97 -15.86 2.61
CA LYS A 85 13.61 -16.21 2.20
C LYS A 85 13.52 -17.65 1.69
N ILE A 86 14.54 -18.10 0.94
CA ILE A 86 14.64 -19.48 0.43
C ILE A 86 14.76 -20.45 1.60
N ASN A 87 15.64 -20.18 2.56
CA ASN A 87 15.83 -21.01 3.74
C ASN A 87 14.57 -21.10 4.61
N LEU A 88 13.87 -19.97 4.80
CA LEU A 88 12.59 -19.92 5.50
C LEU A 88 11.52 -20.75 4.79
N LEU A 89 11.38 -20.58 3.47
CA LEU A 89 10.39 -21.29 2.68
C LEU A 89 10.68 -22.79 2.62
N LYS A 90 11.94 -23.18 2.40
CA LYS A 90 12.38 -24.58 2.39
C LYS A 90 11.96 -25.28 3.68
N LYS A 91 12.26 -24.67 4.83
CA LYS A 91 11.87 -25.18 6.14
C LYS A 91 10.35 -25.29 6.28
N ALA A 92 9.59 -24.29 5.82
CA ALA A 92 8.12 -24.31 5.90
C ALA A 92 7.48 -25.39 5.01
N LEU A 93 8.18 -25.84 3.97
CA LEU A 93 7.70 -26.86 3.03
C LEU A 93 8.14 -28.29 3.39
N GLU A 94 8.89 -28.51 4.48
CA GLU A 94 9.35 -29.85 4.90
C GLU A 94 8.18 -30.83 5.10
N ASP A 95 7.06 -30.37 5.67
CA ASP A 95 5.86 -31.20 5.88
C ASP A 95 5.12 -31.53 4.58
N TYR A 96 5.38 -30.77 3.50
CA TYR A 96 4.70 -30.90 2.21
C TYR A 96 5.62 -31.43 1.09
N GLN A 97 6.86 -31.80 1.40
CA GLN A 97 7.88 -32.18 0.43
C GLN A 97 7.48 -33.37 -0.48
N ASN A 98 6.55 -34.21 -0.03
CA ASN A 98 6.04 -35.37 -0.77
C ASN A 98 4.57 -35.20 -1.24
N ASP A 99 3.98 -34.02 -1.07
CA ASP A 99 2.60 -33.75 -1.52
C ASP A 99 2.61 -33.22 -2.97
N ASP A 100 2.32 -34.12 -3.92
CA ASP A 100 2.30 -33.83 -5.35
C ASP A 100 1.05 -33.06 -5.81
N LYS A 101 0.08 -32.83 -4.92
CA LYS A 101 -1.19 -32.15 -5.22
C LYS A 101 -1.30 -30.78 -4.57
N LYS A 102 -0.66 -30.58 -3.41
CA LYS A 102 -0.66 -29.29 -2.71
C LYS A 102 -0.11 -28.20 -3.61
N ILE A 103 -0.86 -27.12 -3.77
CA ILE A 103 -0.38 -25.93 -4.46
C ILE A 103 0.09 -24.93 -3.41
N ILE A 104 1.25 -24.33 -3.66
CA ILE A 104 1.76 -23.21 -2.87
C ILE A 104 1.92 -22.00 -3.78
N LEU A 105 1.63 -20.82 -3.24
CA LEU A 105 1.91 -19.53 -3.84
C LEU A 105 2.91 -18.80 -2.93
N PHE A 106 4.06 -18.41 -3.46
CA PHE A 106 4.99 -17.52 -2.77
C PHE A 106 4.93 -16.13 -3.40
N THR A 107 4.92 -15.09 -2.56
CA THR A 107 5.15 -13.72 -2.98
C THR A 107 6.05 -12.98 -1.99
N ASP A 108 6.76 -11.96 -2.46
CA ASP A 108 7.21 -10.89 -1.58
C ASP A 108 5.98 -10.19 -0.94
N SER A 109 6.21 -9.32 0.04
CA SER A 109 5.11 -8.65 0.77
C SER A 109 5.20 -7.13 0.80
N TYR A 110 6.37 -6.55 1.06
CA TYR A 110 6.49 -5.10 1.28
C TYR A 110 6.09 -4.25 0.07
N ASP A 111 6.18 -4.81 -1.13
CA ASP A 111 5.84 -4.17 -2.39
C ASP A 111 5.00 -5.06 -3.30
N VAL A 112 4.11 -5.86 -2.70
CA VAL A 112 3.15 -6.68 -3.43
C VAL A 112 1.72 -6.28 -3.06
N ILE A 113 0.82 -6.32 -4.04
CA ILE A 113 -0.62 -6.12 -3.86
C ILE A 113 -1.34 -7.25 -4.61
N PHE A 114 -2.22 -7.97 -3.92
CA PHE A 114 -3.15 -8.90 -4.57
C PHE A 114 -4.24 -8.12 -5.30
N LEU A 115 -4.59 -8.56 -6.51
CA LEU A 115 -5.62 -7.99 -7.39
C LEU A 115 -6.73 -8.99 -7.71
N GLY A 116 -6.70 -10.18 -7.11
CA GLY A 116 -7.71 -11.20 -7.26
C GLY A 116 -7.55 -12.35 -6.27
N GLY A 117 -8.62 -13.12 -6.09
CA GLY A 117 -8.66 -14.26 -5.18
C GLY A 117 -7.95 -15.52 -5.69
N LEU A 118 -7.70 -16.45 -4.77
CA LEU A 118 -6.97 -17.70 -5.07
C LEU A 118 -7.62 -18.56 -6.15
N SER A 119 -8.95 -18.57 -6.26
CA SER A 119 -9.63 -19.34 -7.31
C SER A 119 -9.16 -18.94 -8.72
N ALA A 120 -9.11 -17.64 -9.01
CA ALA A 120 -8.67 -17.14 -10.31
C ALA A 120 -7.17 -17.34 -10.53
N ILE A 121 -6.36 -17.22 -9.47
CA ILE A 121 -4.91 -17.46 -9.53
C ILE A 121 -4.63 -18.92 -9.88
N VAL A 122 -5.30 -19.85 -9.20
CA VAL A 122 -5.14 -21.29 -9.41
C VAL A 122 -5.63 -21.71 -10.80
N GLU A 123 -6.77 -21.18 -11.25
CA GLU A 123 -7.28 -21.43 -12.60
C GLU A 123 -6.22 -21.08 -13.67
N ARG A 124 -5.64 -19.87 -13.60
CA ARG A 124 -4.59 -19.45 -14.54
C ARG A 124 -3.30 -20.26 -14.41
N PHE A 125 -2.97 -20.73 -13.21
CA PHE A 125 -1.82 -21.62 -13.00
C PHE A 125 -2.04 -22.99 -13.66
N LEU A 126 -3.23 -23.56 -13.51
CA LEU A 126 -3.58 -24.84 -14.14
C LEU A 126 -3.58 -24.73 -15.67
N ASP A 127 -4.11 -23.63 -16.22
CA ASP A 127 -4.09 -23.35 -17.66
C ASP A 127 -2.67 -23.19 -18.23
N ALA A 128 -1.71 -22.76 -17.39
CA ALA A 128 -0.31 -22.65 -17.81
C ALA A 128 0.37 -24.02 -18.04
N ASP A 129 -0.24 -25.14 -17.63
CA ASP A 129 0.32 -26.51 -17.69
C ASP A 129 1.78 -26.54 -17.17
N ALA A 130 2.01 -25.89 -16.04
CA ALA A 130 3.29 -25.86 -15.36
C ALA A 130 3.21 -26.70 -14.08
N ARG A 131 4.35 -27.20 -13.59
CA ARG A 131 4.42 -27.64 -12.18
C ARG A 131 4.93 -26.54 -11.27
N ILE A 132 5.73 -25.62 -11.81
CA ILE A 132 6.13 -24.38 -11.16
C ILE A 132 6.07 -23.26 -12.21
N LEU A 133 5.37 -22.18 -11.89
CA LEU A 133 5.26 -20.98 -12.70
C LEU A 133 5.84 -19.80 -11.93
N PHE A 134 6.99 -19.30 -12.38
CA PHE A 134 7.58 -18.07 -11.86
C PHE A 134 7.02 -16.83 -12.56
N SER A 135 7.00 -15.70 -11.87
CA SER A 135 6.79 -14.41 -12.52
C SER A 135 7.91 -14.11 -13.52
N ALA A 136 7.60 -13.32 -14.55
CA ALA A 136 8.57 -12.91 -15.57
C ALA A 136 8.80 -11.40 -15.56
N GLU A 137 9.99 -10.96 -15.94
CA GLU A 137 10.37 -9.55 -16.02
C GLU A 137 11.22 -9.21 -17.27
N ALA A 138 11.40 -7.90 -17.48
CA ALA A 138 12.10 -7.36 -18.63
C ALA A 138 13.64 -7.47 -18.53
N ASN A 139 14.19 -7.55 -17.32
CA ASN A 139 15.63 -7.48 -17.10
C ASN A 139 16.21 -8.82 -16.66
N CYS A 140 17.37 -9.20 -17.22
CA CYS A 140 18.17 -10.30 -16.70
C CYS A 140 19.00 -9.76 -15.53
N TRP A 141 18.59 -10.08 -14.31
CA TRP A 141 19.22 -9.62 -13.07
C TRP A 141 19.39 -10.82 -12.11
N PRO A 142 20.46 -10.87 -11.29
CA PRO A 142 21.55 -9.90 -11.20
C PRO A 142 22.62 -10.04 -12.30
N ASP A 143 22.83 -11.25 -12.83
CA ASP A 143 23.86 -11.51 -13.84
C ASP A 143 23.30 -11.40 -15.26
N LYS A 144 23.64 -10.30 -15.94
CA LYS A 144 23.22 -10.03 -17.33
C LYS A 144 23.83 -11.01 -18.34
N SER A 145 24.95 -11.65 -18.03
CA SER A 145 25.61 -12.60 -18.94
C SER A 145 24.77 -13.86 -19.16
N LEU A 146 23.87 -14.17 -18.23
CA LEU A 146 22.96 -15.32 -18.32
C LEU A 146 21.84 -15.12 -19.35
N ALA A 147 21.64 -13.91 -19.88
CA ALA A 147 20.54 -13.59 -20.78
C ALA A 147 20.51 -14.46 -22.06
N THR A 148 21.66 -14.90 -22.54
CA THR A 148 21.79 -15.78 -23.73
C THR A 148 21.39 -17.23 -23.44
N HIS A 149 21.42 -17.65 -22.17
CA HIS A 149 21.09 -19.01 -21.73
C HIS A 149 19.58 -19.22 -21.56
N TYR A 150 18.81 -18.13 -21.37
CA TYR A 150 17.35 -18.21 -21.33
C TYR A 150 16.80 -18.73 -22.66
N PRO A 151 15.76 -19.59 -22.65
CA PRO A 151 15.04 -19.93 -23.87
C PRO A 151 14.55 -18.67 -24.60
N PRO A 152 14.54 -18.66 -25.95
CA PRO A 152 13.98 -17.55 -26.71
C PRO A 152 12.45 -17.50 -26.49
N VAL A 153 11.92 -16.28 -26.37
CA VAL A 153 10.48 -16.04 -26.20
C VAL A 153 10.03 -15.14 -27.34
N SER A 154 9.03 -15.57 -28.11
CA SER A 154 8.52 -14.83 -29.26
C SER A 154 7.70 -13.60 -28.86
N ARG A 155 6.98 -13.69 -27.75
CA ARG A 155 6.16 -12.61 -27.18
C ARG A 155 6.10 -12.75 -25.66
N GLY A 156 6.43 -11.67 -24.96
CA GLY A 156 6.40 -11.64 -23.50
C GLY A 156 7.74 -11.26 -22.87
N LYS A 157 7.74 -11.15 -21.55
CA LYS A 157 8.91 -10.95 -20.71
C LYS A 157 9.73 -12.25 -20.62
N ARG A 158 11.05 -12.16 -20.77
CA ARG A 158 11.91 -13.35 -20.98
C ARG A 158 12.55 -13.89 -19.72
N TYR A 159 12.78 -13.05 -18.72
CA TYR A 159 13.62 -13.38 -17.58
C TYR A 159 12.78 -13.69 -16.35
N LEU A 160 13.32 -14.53 -15.46
CA LEU A 160 12.65 -14.93 -14.23
C LEU A 160 12.61 -13.76 -13.23
N ASN A 161 11.57 -13.67 -12.40
CA ASN A 161 11.57 -12.86 -11.18
C ASN A 161 11.11 -13.71 -9.96
N SER A 162 11.89 -13.70 -8.87
CA SER A 162 11.71 -14.53 -7.67
C SER A 162 10.67 -14.00 -6.69
N GLY A 163 10.24 -12.75 -6.84
CA GLY A 163 9.28 -12.10 -5.93
C GLY A 163 7.84 -12.63 -6.06
N GLY A 164 7.57 -13.53 -7.00
CA GLY A 164 6.28 -14.21 -7.13
C GLY A 164 6.40 -15.50 -7.92
N PHE A 165 5.87 -16.60 -7.37
CA PHE A 165 5.73 -17.88 -8.08
C PHE A 165 4.67 -18.77 -7.45
N ILE A 166 4.09 -19.67 -8.25
CA ILE A 166 3.10 -20.65 -7.84
C ILE A 166 3.51 -22.04 -8.35
N GLY A 167 3.32 -23.08 -7.55
CA GLY A 167 3.70 -24.43 -7.95
C GLY A 167 3.21 -25.52 -7.01
N TYR A 168 3.41 -26.78 -7.40
CA TYR A 168 3.16 -27.91 -6.52
C TYR A 168 4.23 -27.99 -5.44
N ALA A 169 3.82 -28.23 -4.19
CA ALA A 169 4.71 -28.20 -3.02
C ALA A 169 5.91 -29.13 -3.17
N SER A 170 5.70 -30.35 -3.68
CA SER A 170 6.77 -31.32 -3.86
C SER A 170 7.82 -30.90 -4.90
N ASP A 171 7.44 -30.22 -5.99
CA ASP A 171 8.41 -29.70 -6.97
C ASP A 171 9.13 -28.47 -6.46
N VAL A 172 8.39 -27.57 -5.80
CA VAL A 172 8.99 -26.39 -5.18
C VAL A 172 10.03 -26.83 -4.15
N TYR A 173 9.71 -27.78 -3.27
CA TYR A 173 10.67 -28.31 -2.31
C TYR A 173 11.91 -28.91 -2.99
N LYS A 174 11.75 -29.71 -4.05
CA LYS A 174 12.87 -30.32 -4.78
C LYS A 174 13.80 -29.28 -5.41
N ILE A 175 13.28 -28.15 -5.91
CA ILE A 175 14.14 -27.09 -6.42
C ILE A 175 14.84 -26.31 -5.30
N LEU A 176 14.18 -26.10 -4.15
CA LEU A 176 14.79 -25.47 -2.97
C LEU A 176 15.88 -26.36 -2.33
N ASP A 177 15.78 -27.68 -2.51
CA ASP A 177 16.74 -28.66 -2.01
C ASP A 177 17.88 -28.96 -3.01
N SER A 178 17.84 -28.36 -4.21
CA SER A 178 18.80 -28.67 -5.28
C SER A 178 20.23 -28.17 -5.00
N ALA A 179 20.40 -27.14 -4.18
CA ALA A 179 21.70 -26.62 -3.76
C ALA A 179 21.61 -25.92 -2.40
N PRO A 180 22.69 -25.89 -1.59
CA PRO A 180 22.73 -25.08 -0.38
C PRO A 180 22.76 -23.59 -0.75
N VAL A 181 22.07 -22.76 0.06
CA VAL A 181 22.01 -21.31 -0.08
C VAL A 181 22.26 -20.65 1.28
N LYS A 182 23.15 -19.66 1.33
CA LYS A 182 23.36 -18.84 2.53
C LYS A 182 22.23 -17.82 2.67
N ASP A 183 22.04 -17.32 3.88
CA ASP A 183 20.99 -16.32 4.13
C ASP A 183 21.23 -15.05 3.29
N GLU A 184 22.48 -14.66 3.08
CA GLU A 184 22.88 -13.45 2.34
C GLU A 184 23.06 -13.67 0.83
N ASP A 185 22.95 -14.90 0.34
CA ASP A 185 23.03 -15.17 -1.10
C ASP A 185 21.81 -14.57 -1.82
N ASP A 186 21.90 -14.42 -3.14
CA ASP A 186 20.85 -13.82 -3.96
C ASP A 186 19.75 -14.82 -4.30
N ASP A 187 18.51 -14.54 -3.89
CA ASP A 187 17.39 -15.44 -4.12
C ASP A 187 17.04 -15.56 -5.61
N GLN A 188 17.04 -14.44 -6.32
CA GLN A 188 16.82 -14.39 -7.76
C GLN A 188 17.86 -15.21 -8.54
N LEU A 189 19.15 -15.08 -8.23
CA LEU A 189 20.23 -15.81 -8.90
C LEU A 189 20.11 -17.31 -8.64
N PHE A 190 19.72 -17.72 -7.43
CA PHE A 190 19.44 -19.12 -7.12
C PHE A 190 18.36 -19.69 -8.05
N TYR A 191 17.18 -19.07 -8.09
CA TYR A 191 16.08 -19.56 -8.94
C TYR A 191 16.40 -19.46 -10.43
N THR A 192 17.13 -18.42 -10.85
CA THR A 192 17.63 -18.27 -12.22
C THR A 192 18.55 -19.44 -12.59
N THR A 193 19.49 -19.79 -11.72
CA THR A 193 20.41 -20.90 -11.95
C THR A 193 19.67 -22.23 -12.06
N VAL A 194 18.67 -22.46 -11.20
CA VAL A 194 17.79 -23.63 -11.30
C VAL A 194 17.04 -23.66 -12.63
N TYR A 195 16.43 -22.55 -13.03
CA TYR A 195 15.65 -22.47 -14.27
C TYR A 195 16.50 -22.68 -15.53
N LEU A 196 17.75 -22.20 -15.52
CA LEU A 196 18.66 -22.34 -16.65
C LEU A 196 19.25 -23.75 -16.79
N GLN A 197 19.17 -24.58 -15.74
CA GLN A 197 19.49 -26.00 -15.84
C GLN A 197 18.37 -26.74 -16.57
N GLU A 198 18.63 -27.12 -17.82
CA GLU A 198 17.64 -27.78 -18.69
C GLU A 198 17.05 -29.06 -18.08
N GLU A 199 17.86 -29.84 -17.36
CA GLU A 199 17.41 -31.05 -16.68
C GLU A 199 16.36 -30.74 -15.59
N LEU A 200 16.64 -29.77 -14.71
CA LEU A 200 15.70 -29.38 -13.66
C LEU A 200 14.45 -28.70 -14.24
N ARG A 201 14.63 -27.78 -15.20
CA ARG A 201 13.52 -27.09 -15.88
C ARG A 201 12.57 -28.07 -16.55
N THR A 202 13.09 -29.10 -17.20
CA THR A 202 12.28 -30.12 -17.88
C THR A 202 11.62 -31.07 -16.88
N ARG A 203 12.39 -31.58 -15.90
CA ARG A 203 11.89 -32.51 -14.87
C ARG A 203 10.74 -31.91 -14.07
N HIS A 204 10.87 -30.65 -13.66
CA HIS A 204 9.88 -29.94 -12.84
C HIS A 204 8.96 -29.04 -13.66
N LYS A 205 8.92 -29.20 -15.00
CA LYS A 205 8.12 -28.37 -15.93
C LYS A 205 8.05 -26.89 -15.51
N ILE A 206 9.22 -26.29 -15.26
CA ILE A 206 9.31 -24.91 -14.79
C ILE A 206 9.03 -23.98 -15.96
N LYS A 207 8.07 -23.08 -15.81
CA LYS A 207 7.71 -22.05 -16.80
C LYS A 207 7.78 -20.66 -16.18
N LEU A 208 7.79 -19.64 -17.03
CA LEU A 208 7.67 -18.24 -16.62
C LEU A 208 6.35 -17.67 -17.15
N ASP A 209 5.73 -16.80 -16.38
CA ASP A 209 4.52 -16.05 -16.74
C ASP A 209 4.85 -14.90 -17.71
N HIS A 210 5.20 -15.27 -18.94
CA HIS A 210 5.72 -14.35 -19.94
C HIS A 210 4.79 -13.17 -20.29
N LYS A 211 3.47 -13.33 -20.11
CA LYS A 211 2.46 -12.36 -20.53
C LYS A 211 1.76 -11.67 -19.35
N SER A 212 2.27 -11.87 -18.13
CA SER A 212 1.68 -11.32 -16.91
C SER A 212 0.22 -11.74 -16.76
N GLU A 213 -0.08 -13.02 -17.00
CA GLU A 213 -1.39 -13.60 -16.76
C GLU A 213 -1.69 -13.68 -15.27
N ILE A 214 -0.70 -13.89 -14.41
CA ILE A 214 -0.86 -13.89 -12.95
C ILE A 214 -0.07 -12.72 -12.35
N PHE A 215 1.19 -12.59 -12.72
CA PHE A 215 2.14 -11.70 -12.08
C PHE A 215 2.53 -10.52 -12.97
N GLN A 216 2.29 -9.31 -12.47
CA GLN A 216 2.78 -8.08 -13.08
C GLN A 216 3.92 -7.49 -12.26
N ASN A 217 5.15 -7.66 -12.76
CA ASN A 217 6.32 -6.94 -12.27
C ASN A 217 6.38 -5.56 -12.92
N LEU A 218 6.55 -4.48 -12.15
CA LEU A 218 6.51 -3.11 -12.67
C LEU A 218 7.85 -2.63 -13.24
N PHE A 219 8.98 -3.16 -12.77
CA PHE A 219 10.28 -2.64 -13.19
C PHE A 219 10.56 -2.95 -14.68
N GLY A 220 10.69 -1.90 -15.49
CA GLY A 220 10.80 -2.01 -16.94
C GLY A 220 9.47 -2.31 -17.66
N ALA A 221 8.33 -2.19 -16.97
CA ALA A 221 6.99 -2.45 -17.52
C ALA A 221 5.92 -1.45 -17.04
N VAL A 222 6.30 -0.31 -16.45
CA VAL A 222 5.34 0.73 -16.02
C VAL A 222 4.49 1.24 -17.19
N ALA A 223 5.09 1.39 -18.37
CA ALA A 223 4.36 1.81 -19.58
C ALA A 223 3.46 0.72 -20.17
N ASP A 224 3.57 -0.52 -19.71
CA ASP A 224 2.77 -1.65 -20.20
C ASP A 224 1.42 -1.75 -19.47
N VAL A 225 1.22 -0.98 -18.40
CA VAL A 225 0.04 -1.09 -17.54
C VAL A 225 -0.78 0.19 -17.49
N GLU A 226 -2.09 0.03 -17.35
CA GLU A 226 -3.03 1.13 -17.20
C GLU A 226 -4.01 0.82 -16.07
N LEU A 227 -4.23 1.82 -15.20
CA LEU A 227 -5.32 1.78 -14.22
C LEU A 227 -6.62 2.07 -14.96
N ARG A 228 -7.56 1.12 -14.92
CA ARG A 228 -8.86 1.22 -15.57
C ARG A 228 -9.98 0.99 -14.57
N PHE A 229 -11.19 1.37 -14.96
CA PHE A 229 -12.37 1.24 -14.12
C PHE A 229 -13.41 0.38 -14.83
N LYS A 230 -13.96 -0.60 -14.12
CA LYS A 230 -15.08 -1.42 -14.58
C LYS A 230 -16.23 -1.20 -13.62
N GLY A 231 -17.23 -0.44 -14.05
CA GLY A 231 -18.22 0.09 -13.11
C GLY A 231 -17.52 0.98 -12.10
N GLN A 232 -17.62 0.63 -10.82
CA GLN A 232 -17.07 1.41 -9.70
C GLN A 232 -15.66 0.96 -9.27
N GLU A 233 -15.20 -0.20 -9.75
CA GLU A 233 -13.98 -0.83 -9.27
C GLU A 233 -12.79 -0.52 -10.18
N ALA A 234 -11.67 -0.14 -9.56
CA ALA A 234 -10.39 0.02 -10.22
C ALA A 234 -9.72 -1.34 -10.43
N TYR A 235 -9.19 -1.58 -11.62
CA TYR A 235 -8.40 -2.75 -11.95
C TYR A 235 -7.18 -2.36 -12.80
N LEU A 236 -6.14 -3.17 -12.75
CA LEU A 236 -4.95 -2.97 -13.55
C LEU A 236 -5.04 -3.83 -14.83
N GLN A 237 -4.81 -3.22 -15.99
CA GLN A 237 -4.71 -3.95 -17.25
C GLN A 237 -3.30 -3.83 -17.80
N ASN A 238 -2.69 -4.96 -18.18
CA ASN A 238 -1.52 -4.93 -19.04
C ASN A 238 -1.99 -4.77 -20.50
N ILE A 239 -1.72 -3.61 -21.10
CA ILE A 239 -2.21 -3.25 -22.43
C ILE A 239 -1.37 -3.86 -23.56
N VAL A 240 -0.13 -4.29 -23.30
CA VAL A 240 0.75 -4.93 -24.29
C VAL A 240 0.32 -6.37 -24.58
N TYR A 241 -0.09 -7.09 -23.53
CA TYR A 241 -0.53 -8.48 -23.63
C TYR A 241 -2.05 -8.64 -23.59
N ASN A 242 -2.77 -7.57 -23.25
CA ASN A 242 -4.22 -7.55 -23.05
C ASN A 242 -4.67 -8.52 -21.94
N THR A 243 -3.93 -8.52 -20.83
CA THR A 243 -4.16 -9.36 -19.65
C THR A 243 -4.57 -8.51 -18.44
N ILE A 244 -5.23 -9.12 -17.46
CA ILE A 244 -5.64 -8.47 -16.20
C ILE A 244 -4.92 -9.20 -15.06
N PRO A 245 -3.68 -8.84 -14.71
CA PRO A 245 -2.88 -9.57 -13.72
C PRO A 245 -3.57 -9.64 -12.36
N LEU A 246 -3.24 -10.68 -11.59
CA LEU A 246 -3.85 -10.98 -10.29
C LEU A 246 -2.93 -10.63 -9.11
N ILE A 247 -1.65 -10.42 -9.36
CA ILE A 247 -0.65 -10.03 -8.37
C ILE A 247 0.22 -8.94 -8.99
N LEU A 248 0.33 -7.81 -8.30
CA LEU A 248 1.14 -6.68 -8.70
C LEU A 248 2.38 -6.58 -7.81
N HIS A 249 3.56 -6.51 -8.42
CA HIS A 249 4.84 -6.43 -7.73
C HIS A 249 5.60 -5.17 -8.15
N GLY A 250 5.81 -4.26 -7.20
CA GLY A 250 6.55 -3.01 -7.37
C GLY A 250 8.06 -3.19 -7.29
N ASN A 251 8.60 -4.21 -7.96
CA ASN A 251 10.01 -4.58 -7.87
C ASN A 251 10.97 -3.44 -8.29
N GLY A 252 12.22 -3.55 -7.84
CA GLY A 252 13.27 -2.57 -8.13
C GLY A 252 12.91 -1.15 -7.67
N VAL A 253 13.06 -0.17 -8.56
CA VAL A 253 12.78 1.26 -8.28
C VAL A 253 11.29 1.63 -8.45
N SER A 254 10.40 0.68 -8.70
CA SER A 254 9.00 0.95 -9.06
C SER A 254 8.07 1.12 -7.86
N LYS A 255 8.63 1.24 -6.64
CA LYS A 255 7.87 1.32 -5.38
C LYS A 255 6.92 2.52 -5.35
N LEU A 256 7.31 3.68 -5.91
CA LEU A 256 6.46 4.87 -5.95
C LEU A 256 5.28 4.70 -6.91
N VAL A 257 5.50 4.05 -8.06
CA VAL A 257 4.41 3.70 -8.98
C VAL A 257 3.45 2.72 -8.32
N LEU A 258 3.97 1.72 -7.61
CA LEU A 258 3.14 0.82 -6.81
C LEU A 258 2.33 1.57 -5.75
N ASN A 259 2.92 2.55 -5.05
CA ASN A 259 2.19 3.37 -4.08
C ASN A 259 1.03 4.11 -4.74
N SER A 260 1.25 4.72 -5.91
CA SER A 260 0.21 5.44 -6.66
C SER A 260 -0.92 4.49 -7.11
N LEU A 261 -0.58 3.33 -7.68
CA LEU A 261 -1.57 2.33 -8.09
C LEU A 261 -2.32 1.73 -6.88
N GLY A 262 -1.62 1.52 -5.76
CA GLY A 262 -2.15 0.97 -4.52
C GLY A 262 -3.17 1.87 -3.81
N ASN A 263 -3.25 3.16 -4.18
CA ASN A 263 -4.32 4.05 -3.72
C ASN A 263 -5.70 3.67 -4.30
N TYR A 264 -5.72 2.89 -5.39
CA TYR A 264 -6.96 2.55 -6.11
C TYR A 264 -7.24 1.05 -6.10
N LEU A 265 -6.21 0.26 -6.35
CA LEU A 265 -6.32 -1.19 -6.51
C LEU A 265 -6.70 -1.90 -5.21
N ALA A 266 -7.20 -3.13 -5.33
CA ALA A 266 -7.64 -3.95 -4.21
C ALA A 266 -8.72 -3.26 -3.35
N HIS A 267 -9.69 -2.61 -3.99
CA HIS A 267 -10.78 -1.89 -3.31
C HIS A 267 -10.25 -0.82 -2.34
N ALA A 268 -9.12 -0.18 -2.65
CA ALA A 268 -8.64 0.95 -1.85
C ALA A 268 -9.47 2.22 -2.11
N TRP A 269 -9.97 2.37 -3.34
CA TRP A 269 -10.82 3.48 -3.76
C TRP A 269 -11.87 3.04 -4.78
N THR A 270 -13.08 3.58 -4.70
CA THR A 270 -14.15 3.38 -5.69
C THR A 270 -14.75 4.73 -6.11
N SER A 271 -15.39 4.77 -7.29
CA SER A 271 -16.00 6.02 -7.78
C SER A 271 -17.15 6.55 -6.92
N ASP A 272 -17.81 5.66 -6.17
CA ASP A 272 -19.06 5.97 -5.48
C ASP A 272 -18.83 6.25 -3.99
N GLU A 273 -17.90 5.54 -3.36
CA GLU A 273 -17.60 5.67 -1.93
C GLU A 273 -16.29 6.44 -1.66
N GLY A 274 -15.47 6.66 -2.69
CA GLY A 274 -14.14 7.26 -2.55
C GLY A 274 -13.16 6.29 -1.88
N CYS A 275 -12.25 6.83 -1.07
CA CYS A 275 -11.23 6.06 -0.38
C CYS A 275 -11.82 5.16 0.73
N LEU A 276 -11.89 3.86 0.46
CA LEU A 276 -12.27 2.84 1.43
C LEU A 276 -11.11 2.54 2.40
N ALA A 277 -9.88 2.51 1.89
CA ALA A 277 -8.69 2.24 2.71
C ALA A 277 -8.41 3.34 3.76
N CYS A 278 -8.95 4.55 3.58
CA CYS A 278 -8.75 5.66 4.49
C CYS A 278 -9.37 5.42 5.86
N TRP A 279 -10.38 4.56 5.94
CA TRP A 279 -11.07 4.24 7.19
C TRP A 279 -10.43 3.08 7.96
N ASP A 280 -9.50 2.36 7.34
CA ASP A 280 -8.83 1.23 7.96
C ASP A 280 -8.05 1.69 9.19
N GLN A 281 -8.24 0.97 10.31
CA GLN A 281 -7.52 1.21 11.58
C GLN A 281 -7.71 2.61 12.17
N THR A 282 -8.72 3.36 11.71
CA THR A 282 -9.08 4.64 12.32
C THR A 282 -9.62 4.43 13.73
N ILE A 283 -9.43 5.42 14.59
CA ILE A 283 -10.01 5.46 15.93
C ILE A 283 -10.96 6.63 16.04
N GLU A 284 -11.90 6.56 16.98
CA GLU A 284 -12.71 7.71 17.38
C GLU A 284 -12.25 8.20 18.76
N LEU A 285 -11.88 9.47 18.84
CA LEU A 285 -11.52 10.10 20.11
C LEU A 285 -12.80 10.59 20.81
N ASP A 286 -13.18 9.90 21.89
CA ASP A 286 -14.39 10.17 22.68
C ASP A 286 -14.33 11.55 23.34
N LYS A 287 -15.18 12.49 22.88
CA LYS A 287 -15.24 13.87 23.41
C LYS A 287 -15.60 13.93 24.90
N THR A 288 -16.20 12.86 25.46
CA THR A 288 -16.54 12.78 26.89
C THR A 288 -15.35 12.36 27.76
N LYS A 289 -14.26 11.88 27.16
CA LYS A 289 -13.05 11.40 27.84
C LYS A 289 -11.76 12.08 27.33
N PRO A 290 -11.66 13.41 27.39
CA PRO A 290 -10.51 14.16 26.88
C PRO A 290 -9.17 13.76 27.53
N GLU A 291 -9.19 13.19 28.73
CA GLU A 291 -8.02 12.65 29.42
C GLU A 291 -7.40 11.43 28.73
N THR A 292 -8.13 10.77 27.83
CA THR A 292 -7.62 9.62 27.05
C THR A 292 -6.93 10.04 25.76
N TYR A 293 -7.01 11.32 25.39
CA TYR A 293 -6.44 11.79 24.12
C TYR A 293 -4.90 11.65 24.16
N PRO A 294 -4.29 11.25 23.02
CA PRO A 294 -2.84 11.25 22.85
C PRO A 294 -2.22 12.62 23.16
N ILE A 295 -0.97 12.65 23.61
CA ILE A 295 -0.26 13.93 23.83
C ILE A 295 0.43 14.32 22.53
N ILE A 296 0.14 15.52 22.01
CA ILE A 296 0.68 15.98 20.72
C ILE A 296 1.49 17.26 20.91
N LEU A 297 2.63 17.37 20.22
CA LEU A 297 3.32 18.64 20.06
C LEU A 297 2.80 19.37 18.82
N ILE A 298 2.34 20.62 18.97
CA ILE A 298 2.15 21.55 17.86
C ILE A 298 3.41 22.39 17.72
N ALA A 299 4.11 22.28 16.59
CA ALA A 299 5.29 23.05 16.26
C ALA A 299 4.99 24.03 15.12
N VAL A 300 5.00 25.31 15.45
CA VAL A 300 4.73 26.44 14.56
C VAL A 300 6.05 27.02 14.04
N PHE A 301 6.15 27.22 12.72
CA PHE A 301 7.31 27.78 12.05
C PHE A 301 6.96 29.05 11.27
N ILE A 302 7.59 30.17 11.63
CA ILE A 302 7.42 31.48 10.98
C ILE A 302 8.75 31.86 10.34
N GLU A 303 8.97 31.38 9.13
CA GLU A 303 10.27 31.50 8.43
C GLU A 303 10.34 32.71 7.50
N HIS A 304 9.20 33.28 7.14
CA HIS A 304 9.08 34.40 6.21
C HIS A 304 8.02 35.40 6.67
N PRO A 305 8.11 36.69 6.28
CA PRO A 305 7.06 37.67 6.50
C PRO A 305 5.72 37.16 5.95
N THR A 306 4.85 36.76 6.86
CA THR A 306 3.56 36.12 6.57
C THR A 306 2.41 37.03 6.97
N PRO A 307 1.46 37.34 6.06
CA PRO A 307 0.28 38.15 6.39
C PRO A 307 -0.71 37.36 7.26
N PHE A 308 -1.58 38.07 7.99
CA PHE A 308 -2.67 37.48 8.80
C PHE A 308 -2.18 36.50 9.87
N LEU A 309 -1.09 36.85 10.56
CA LEU A 309 -0.46 35.97 11.53
C LEU A 309 -1.30 35.83 12.80
N GLU A 310 -2.03 36.88 13.18
CA GLU A 310 -2.99 36.88 14.28
C GLU A 310 -4.12 35.87 14.02
N GLU A 311 -4.70 35.89 12.81
CA GLU A 311 -5.74 34.94 12.40
C GLU A 311 -5.20 33.50 12.32
N PHE A 312 -3.96 33.33 11.86
CA PHE A 312 -3.27 32.04 11.88
C PHE A 312 -3.20 31.49 13.32
N PHE A 313 -2.70 32.29 14.27
CA PHE A 313 -2.60 31.87 15.66
C PHE A 313 -3.96 31.59 16.31
N GLU A 314 -4.97 32.38 15.96
CA GLU A 314 -6.34 32.13 16.39
C GLU A 314 -6.85 30.77 15.87
N ALA A 315 -6.59 30.43 14.61
CA ALA A 315 -6.97 29.13 14.03
C ALA A 315 -6.26 27.95 14.71
N ILE A 316 -4.97 28.10 15.05
CA ILE A 316 -4.22 27.09 15.84
C ILE A 316 -4.83 26.92 17.23
N TYR A 317 -5.14 28.03 17.91
CA TYR A 317 -5.75 28.00 19.23
C TYR A 317 -7.16 27.40 19.20
N ARG A 318 -7.95 27.62 18.15
CA ARG A 318 -9.31 27.08 18.00
C ARG A 318 -9.37 25.58 17.66
N GLN A 319 -8.25 24.93 17.32
CA GLN A 319 -8.24 23.49 17.10
C GLN A 319 -8.85 22.75 18.31
N LEU A 320 -9.89 21.96 18.05
CA LEU A 320 -10.73 21.26 19.02
C LEU A 320 -10.03 20.02 19.57
N TYR A 321 -9.02 20.29 20.38
CA TYR A 321 -8.20 19.33 21.10
C TYR A 321 -7.88 19.92 22.48
N PRO A 322 -7.95 19.12 23.58
CA PRO A 322 -7.69 19.63 24.92
C PRO A 322 -6.30 20.25 25.01
N LYS A 323 -6.18 21.53 25.42
CA LYS A 323 -4.87 22.18 25.56
C LYS A 323 -3.99 21.50 26.61
N SER A 324 -4.61 20.88 27.61
CA SER A 324 -3.97 19.97 28.58
C SER A 324 -3.42 18.66 27.99
N LYS A 325 -3.55 18.45 26.68
CA LYS A 325 -2.97 17.35 25.92
C LYS A 325 -2.03 17.82 24.81
N LEU A 326 -1.71 19.11 24.81
CA LEU A 326 -0.87 19.72 23.79
C LEU A 326 0.38 20.34 24.41
N HIS A 327 1.51 20.07 23.80
CA HIS A 327 2.69 20.93 23.91
C HIS A 327 2.68 21.94 22.77
N LEU A 328 3.27 23.11 22.98
CA LEU A 328 3.43 24.15 21.99
C LEU A 328 4.92 24.46 21.78
N PHE A 329 5.35 24.52 20.53
CA PHE A 329 6.67 24.99 20.14
C PHE A 329 6.50 26.06 19.06
N VAL A 330 7.09 27.24 19.24
CA VAL A 330 7.01 28.33 18.26
C VAL A 330 8.41 28.79 17.91
N HIS A 331 8.77 28.67 16.62
CA HIS A 331 9.97 29.26 16.07
C HIS A 331 9.60 30.48 15.22
N ASN A 332 10.12 31.64 15.58
CA ASN A 332 10.02 32.84 14.78
C ASN A 332 11.40 33.25 14.28
N ASN A 333 11.58 33.27 12.96
CA ASN A 333 12.80 33.73 12.29
C ASN A 333 12.63 35.15 11.70
N VAL A 334 11.50 35.81 11.97
CA VAL A 334 11.12 37.08 11.37
C VAL A 334 11.02 38.16 12.46
N PRO A 335 12.01 39.05 12.59
CA PRO A 335 11.99 40.14 13.59
C PRO A 335 10.74 41.01 13.54
N TYR A 336 10.19 41.24 12.34
CA TYR A 336 8.95 42.00 12.14
C TYR A 336 7.74 41.41 12.89
N HIS A 337 7.72 40.09 13.11
CA HIS A 337 6.61 39.37 13.75
C HIS A 337 6.79 39.19 15.26
N GLU A 338 7.91 39.65 15.83
CA GLU A 338 8.28 39.35 17.22
C GLU A 338 7.22 39.81 18.23
N ASP A 339 6.72 41.05 18.11
CA ASP A 339 5.70 41.58 19.01
C ASP A 339 4.42 40.74 18.99
N ILE A 340 3.91 40.39 17.80
CA ILE A 340 2.69 39.59 17.63
C ILE A 340 2.86 38.18 18.23
N VAL A 341 4.02 37.55 17.99
CA VAL A 341 4.30 36.21 18.49
C VAL A 341 4.43 36.21 20.01
N ASN A 342 5.13 37.19 20.60
CA ASN A 342 5.27 37.34 22.04
C ASN A 342 3.91 37.56 22.71
N ASP A 343 3.11 38.48 22.15
CA ASP A 343 1.75 38.76 22.61
C ASP A 343 0.85 37.52 22.64
N PHE A 344 0.94 36.68 21.60
CA PHE A 344 0.21 35.42 21.54
C PHE A 344 0.73 34.44 22.60
N PHE A 345 2.05 34.25 22.65
CA PHE A 345 2.69 33.26 23.51
C PHE A 345 2.39 33.52 24.99
N GLU A 346 2.56 34.76 25.47
CA GLU A 346 2.27 35.15 26.86
C GLU A 346 0.80 34.96 27.27
N LYS A 347 -0.14 35.06 26.33
CA LYS A 347 -1.58 34.93 26.61
C LYS A 347 -2.03 33.46 26.76
N ILE A 348 -1.31 32.52 26.15
CA ILE A 348 -1.79 31.14 25.97
C ILE A 348 -0.85 30.06 26.49
N ASP A 349 0.43 30.35 26.73
CA ASP A 349 1.44 29.38 27.17
C ASP A 349 0.97 28.52 28.37
N GLN A 350 0.39 29.14 29.40
CA GLN A 350 -0.06 28.48 30.64
C GLN A 350 -1.26 27.55 30.43
N LYS A 351 -1.92 27.57 29.26
CA LYS A 351 -3.04 26.68 28.92
C LYS A 351 -2.57 25.34 28.36
N TYR A 352 -1.35 25.30 27.81
CA TYR A 352 -0.75 24.10 27.22
C TYR A 352 0.02 23.32 28.29
N LEU A 353 0.28 22.04 28.08
CA LEU A 353 1.09 21.21 28.99
C LEU A 353 2.50 21.79 29.18
N SER A 354 3.08 22.30 28.09
CA SER A 354 4.24 23.17 28.12
C SER A 354 4.34 23.94 26.81
N ALA A 355 4.97 25.10 26.86
CA ALA A 355 5.26 25.90 25.68
C ALA A 355 6.77 26.20 25.59
N LYS A 356 7.31 26.26 24.38
CA LYS A 356 8.69 26.69 24.10
C LYS A 356 8.68 27.67 22.93
N GLN A 357 9.38 28.78 23.08
CA GLN A 357 9.56 29.78 22.03
C GLN A 357 11.05 29.87 21.67
N ILE A 358 11.35 30.08 20.39
CA ILE A 358 12.66 30.45 19.88
C ILE A 358 12.49 31.78 19.12
N LEU A 359 13.30 32.76 19.50
CA LEU A 359 13.21 34.15 19.02
C LEU A 359 14.12 34.36 17.80
N PRO A 360 13.83 35.39 16.98
CA PRO A 360 14.72 35.76 15.88
C PRO A 360 16.15 36.08 16.36
N SER A 361 16.29 36.65 17.56
CA SER A 361 17.58 36.98 18.18
C SER A 361 18.43 35.75 18.53
N ASP A 362 17.83 34.57 18.65
CA ASP A 362 18.55 33.33 18.97
C ASP A 362 19.38 32.82 17.78
N GLY A 363 19.11 33.32 16.56
CA GLY A 363 19.90 33.01 15.37
C GLY A 363 19.83 31.55 14.93
N VAL A 364 18.77 30.83 15.31
CA VAL A 364 18.52 29.45 14.92
C VAL A 364 17.93 29.45 13.50
N ASN A 365 18.52 28.67 12.59
CA ASN A 365 17.97 28.53 11.24
C ASN A 365 16.80 27.53 11.23
N GLU A 366 15.99 27.56 10.15
CA GLU A 366 14.82 26.71 9.99
C GLU A 366 15.11 25.20 10.17
N ILE A 367 16.20 24.70 9.59
CA ILE A 367 16.56 23.27 9.63
C ILE A 367 16.80 22.83 11.09
N ASP A 368 17.60 23.61 11.81
CA ASP A 368 17.91 23.36 13.22
C ASP A 368 16.66 23.55 14.09
N ALA A 369 15.81 24.53 13.81
CA ALA A 369 14.55 24.75 14.52
C ALA A 369 13.59 23.57 14.38
N ARG A 370 13.41 23.06 13.16
CA ARG A 370 12.55 21.87 12.90
C ARG A 370 13.10 20.63 13.60
N LYS A 371 14.42 20.45 13.60
CA LYS A 371 15.07 19.36 14.36
C LYS A 371 14.86 19.53 15.88
N LEU A 372 15.05 20.73 16.41
CA LEU A 372 14.84 21.02 17.82
C LEU A 372 13.39 20.78 18.25
N ALA A 373 12.42 21.06 17.40
CA ALA A 373 11.01 20.77 17.67
C ALA A 373 10.76 19.25 17.75
N MET A 374 11.36 18.45 16.86
CA MET A 374 11.29 16.99 16.93
C MET A 374 11.99 16.44 18.18
N ASP A 375 13.19 16.92 18.50
CA ASP A 375 13.92 16.53 19.71
C ASP A 375 13.13 16.92 20.98
N TYR A 376 12.44 18.06 20.97
CA TYR A 376 11.55 18.48 22.04
C TYR A 376 10.34 17.54 22.17
N CYS A 377 9.77 17.10 21.05
CA CYS A 377 8.68 16.12 21.01
C CYS A 377 9.10 14.79 21.65
N LEU A 378 10.30 14.31 21.33
CA LEU A 378 10.87 13.09 21.91
C LEU A 378 11.16 13.25 23.40
N LEU A 379 11.74 14.38 23.82
CA LEU A 379 12.01 14.69 25.23
C LEU A 379 10.73 14.76 26.07
N LYS A 380 9.62 15.21 25.47
CA LYS A 380 8.30 15.29 26.11
C LYS A 380 7.48 14.01 26.02
N GLU A 381 8.05 12.95 25.43
CA GLU A 381 7.36 11.65 25.25
C GLU A 381 6.00 11.81 24.54
N CYS A 382 5.92 12.73 23.58
CA CYS A 382 4.70 12.95 22.83
C CYS A 382 4.31 11.70 22.02
N SER A 383 3.01 11.46 21.91
CA SER A 383 2.44 10.44 21.03
C SER A 383 2.44 10.86 19.55
N GLY A 384 2.56 12.15 19.25
CA GLY A 384 2.60 12.66 17.88
C GLY A 384 3.09 14.10 17.76
N TYR A 385 3.36 14.51 16.52
CA TYR A 385 3.98 15.77 16.15
C TYR A 385 3.23 16.43 14.98
N LEU A 386 2.69 17.63 15.19
CA LEU A 386 2.11 18.47 14.13
C LEU A 386 3.09 19.60 13.80
N SER A 387 3.77 19.50 12.65
CA SER A 387 4.52 20.61 12.07
C SER A 387 3.57 21.49 11.26
N ILE A 388 3.57 22.78 11.51
CA ILE A 388 2.74 23.74 10.77
C ILE A 388 3.50 25.04 10.49
N ASP A 389 3.47 25.44 9.23
CA ASP A 389 4.09 26.67 8.76
C ASP A 389 3.07 27.82 8.81
N ALA A 390 3.52 29.03 9.09
CA ALA A 390 2.64 30.22 9.25
C ALA A 390 1.73 30.51 8.05
N VAL A 391 2.11 30.04 6.86
CA VAL A 391 1.33 30.21 5.62
C VAL A 391 0.16 29.21 5.50
N ALA A 392 0.08 28.21 6.39
CA ALA A 392 -0.93 27.16 6.37
C ALA A 392 -2.13 27.54 7.26
N HIS A 393 -3.22 27.97 6.63
CA HIS A 393 -4.46 28.27 7.35
C HIS A 393 -5.31 27.01 7.55
N LEU A 394 -5.58 26.67 8.83
CA LEU A 394 -6.43 25.55 9.22
C LEU A 394 -7.84 26.04 9.55
N ASP A 395 -8.66 26.28 8.54
CA ASP A 395 -10.03 26.79 8.71
C ASP A 395 -10.96 25.78 9.41
N ASN A 396 -10.67 24.47 9.28
CA ASN A 396 -11.40 23.42 9.98
C ASN A 396 -10.84 23.22 11.40
N GLU A 397 -11.62 23.58 12.41
CA GLU A 397 -11.28 23.44 13.83
C GLU A 397 -11.08 21.98 14.28
N HIS A 398 -11.54 20.99 13.49
CA HIS A 398 -11.34 19.57 13.77
C HIS A 398 -10.07 18.99 13.16
N THR A 399 -9.27 19.76 12.41
CA THR A 399 -8.15 19.23 11.62
C THR A 399 -7.20 18.37 12.46
N LEU A 400 -6.70 18.89 13.58
CA LEU A 400 -5.78 18.13 14.43
C LEU A 400 -6.42 16.82 14.95
N LYS A 401 -7.68 16.90 15.40
CA LYS A 401 -8.42 15.73 15.88
C LYS A 401 -8.53 14.66 14.79
N LEU A 402 -8.97 15.05 13.60
CA LEU A 402 -9.16 14.15 12.47
C LEU A 402 -7.84 13.49 12.05
N LEU A 403 -6.74 14.24 12.01
CA LEU A 403 -5.42 13.68 11.67
C LEU A 403 -4.94 12.66 12.70
N VAL A 404 -5.17 12.90 14.00
CA VAL A 404 -4.85 11.93 15.06
C VAL A 404 -5.72 10.67 14.93
N GLU A 405 -7.01 10.82 14.64
CA GLU A 405 -7.95 9.71 14.44
C GLU A 405 -7.57 8.79 13.26
N GLN A 406 -6.80 9.29 12.29
CA GLN A 406 -6.33 8.49 11.14
C GLN A 406 -5.31 7.40 11.52
N GLN A 407 -4.60 7.51 12.65
CA GLN A 407 -3.60 6.53 13.10
C GLN A 407 -2.57 6.17 12.01
N ARG A 408 -2.08 7.16 11.27
CA ARG A 408 -1.04 6.99 10.24
C ARG A 408 0.30 7.43 10.80
N GLY A 409 1.39 6.79 10.34
CA GLY A 409 2.74 7.20 10.72
C GLY A 409 3.07 8.64 10.30
N ILE A 410 2.66 9.02 9.10
CA ILE A 410 2.70 10.40 8.60
C ILE A 410 1.41 10.67 7.81
N VAL A 411 0.73 11.77 8.13
CA VAL A 411 -0.46 12.24 7.40
C VAL A 411 -0.49 13.75 7.40
N ALA A 412 -0.96 14.34 6.30
CA ALA A 412 -1.12 15.78 6.16
C ALA A 412 -2.55 16.10 5.69
N PRO A 413 -3.16 17.20 6.17
CA PRO A 413 -4.38 17.70 5.57
C PRO A 413 -4.05 18.29 4.20
N LEU A 414 -4.92 18.10 3.21
CA LEU A 414 -4.75 18.73 1.91
C LEU A 414 -5.05 20.23 2.01
N LEU A 415 -4.03 21.06 1.77
CA LEU A 415 -4.14 22.52 1.73
C LEU A 415 -3.89 23.00 0.31
N ILE A 416 -4.82 23.80 -0.21
CA ILE A 416 -4.80 24.27 -1.60
C ILE A 416 -4.71 25.79 -1.59
N ARG A 417 -3.88 26.35 -2.47
CA ARG A 417 -3.86 27.79 -2.70
C ARG A 417 -5.13 28.19 -3.47
N PRO A 418 -5.99 29.05 -2.91
CA PRO A 418 -7.24 29.42 -3.54
C PRO A 418 -7.06 29.89 -5.00
N TYR A 419 -7.94 29.41 -5.88
CA TYR A 419 -7.96 29.76 -7.31
C TYR A 419 -6.71 29.38 -8.11
N LYS A 420 -5.84 28.50 -7.56
CA LYS A 420 -4.63 28.00 -8.21
C LYS A 420 -4.57 26.48 -8.16
N ALA A 421 -3.63 25.90 -8.90
CA ALA A 421 -3.36 24.47 -8.89
C ALA A 421 -2.28 24.06 -7.87
N TRP A 422 -1.81 24.98 -7.02
CA TRP A 422 -0.75 24.71 -6.05
C TRP A 422 -1.34 24.20 -4.74
N SER A 423 -0.74 23.15 -4.19
CA SER A 423 -1.13 22.54 -2.91
C SER A 423 0.12 22.14 -2.12
N ASN A 424 -0.08 21.59 -0.92
CA ASN A 424 0.99 21.15 -0.02
C ASN A 424 1.49 19.70 -0.26
N PHE A 425 1.19 19.09 -1.42
CA PHE A 425 1.72 17.76 -1.76
C PHE A 425 2.09 17.65 -3.23
N TRP A 426 2.99 16.70 -3.54
CA TRP A 426 3.29 16.25 -4.89
C TRP A 426 2.79 14.82 -5.07
N GLY A 427 2.00 14.56 -6.11
CA GLY A 427 1.55 13.20 -6.42
C GLY A 427 2.58 12.35 -7.14
N ALA A 428 3.63 12.96 -7.71
CA ALA A 428 4.71 12.28 -8.42
C ALA A 428 6.03 13.05 -8.31
N ILE A 429 7.12 12.37 -8.64
CA ILE A 429 8.46 12.96 -8.76
C ILE A 429 9.11 12.56 -10.08
N THR A 430 10.05 13.37 -10.56
CA THR A 430 10.95 13.01 -11.66
C THR A 430 12.03 12.04 -11.18
N ASP A 431 12.77 11.44 -12.12
CA ASP A 431 13.88 10.52 -11.80
C ASP A 431 14.99 11.20 -10.96
N ASP A 432 15.16 12.52 -11.10
CA ASP A 432 16.10 13.33 -10.32
C ASP A 432 15.53 13.79 -8.95
N GLY A 433 14.31 13.35 -8.59
CA GLY A 433 13.67 13.66 -7.31
C GLY A 433 12.97 15.02 -7.22
N PHE A 434 12.74 15.69 -8.35
CA PHE A 434 12.02 16.96 -8.40
C PHE A 434 10.52 16.77 -8.65
N TYR A 435 9.75 17.85 -8.54
CA TYR A 435 8.31 17.85 -8.78
C TYR A 435 7.94 17.27 -10.15
N ALA A 436 7.00 16.33 -10.14
CA ALA A 436 6.22 15.94 -11.31
C ALA A 436 4.72 15.95 -10.96
N ARG A 437 3.88 16.22 -11.96
CA ARG A 437 2.43 16.12 -11.79
C ARG A 437 2.00 14.67 -11.99
N SER A 438 1.32 14.07 -11.01
CA SER A 438 0.67 12.76 -11.18
C SER A 438 -0.57 12.86 -12.06
N PHE A 439 -1.01 11.71 -12.60
CA PHE A 439 -2.16 11.63 -13.48
C PHE A 439 -3.48 12.08 -12.80
N ASP A 440 -3.57 11.94 -11.48
CA ASP A 440 -4.74 12.19 -10.64
C ASP A 440 -4.67 13.49 -9.83
N TYR A 441 -3.55 14.22 -9.88
CA TYR A 441 -3.33 15.41 -9.04
C TYR A 441 -4.45 16.44 -9.16
N MET A 442 -4.90 16.71 -10.39
CA MET A 442 -5.94 17.71 -10.63
C MET A 442 -7.30 17.29 -10.09
N GLU A 443 -7.61 15.98 -10.12
CA GLU A 443 -8.85 15.44 -9.60
C GLU A 443 -8.84 15.47 -8.06
N ILE A 444 -7.69 15.19 -7.43
CA ILE A 444 -7.51 15.27 -5.97
C ILE A 444 -7.72 16.71 -5.48
N ILE A 445 -7.03 17.70 -6.05
CA ILE A 445 -7.15 19.10 -5.59
C ILE A 445 -8.52 19.71 -5.91
N LYS A 446 -9.27 19.17 -6.88
CA LYS A 446 -10.65 19.56 -7.16
C LYS A 446 -11.67 18.79 -6.34
N ASN A 447 -11.21 17.89 -5.47
CA ASN A 447 -12.07 17.08 -4.63
C ASN A 447 -12.99 16.13 -5.45
N GLU A 448 -12.53 15.72 -6.62
CA GLU A 448 -13.18 14.76 -7.53
C GLU A 448 -12.70 13.31 -7.24
N ARG A 449 -11.52 13.16 -6.66
CA ARG A 449 -11.00 11.89 -6.10
C ARG A 449 -10.54 12.11 -4.67
N ARG A 450 -11.26 11.52 -3.71
CA ARG A 450 -10.99 11.60 -2.27
C ARG A 450 -10.44 10.31 -1.72
#